data_AF-A0A916MB95-F1
#
_entry.id   AF-A0A916MB95-F1
#
_cell.length_a   1.000
_cell.length_b   1.000
_cell.length_c   1.000
_cell.angle_alpha   90.00
_cell.angle_beta   90.00
_cell.angle_gamma   90.00
#
_symmetry.space_group_name_H-M   'P 1'
#
loop_
_entity.id
_entity.type
_entity.pdbx_description
1 polymer ?
#
loop_
_entity_poly.entity_id
_entity_poly.type
_entity_poly.pdbx_seq_one_letter_code
_entity_poly.pdbx_strand_id
1 'polypeptide(L)' 'MKDLAWRAANRRELATLLTDARQVSSQAVGEATVYRLTGEQGELLAIALPGGQAVLVEVAPSPAVKRRRRADA' A
#
# COMPACT_ATOMS: atom_id res chain seq x y z
N MET A 1 0.05 -14.44 -9.85
CA MET A 1 -0.53 -13.33 -9.06
C MET A 1 0.59 -12.74 -8.22
N LYS A 2 0.68 -11.42 -8.10
CA LYS A 2 1.60 -10.80 -7.13
C LYS A 2 0.91 -10.80 -5.77
N ASP A 3 1.65 -11.13 -4.73
CA ASP A 3 1.12 -11.07 -3.37
C ASP A 3 0.85 -9.60 -3.00
N LEU A 4 -0.30 -9.37 -2.38
CA LEU A 4 -0.67 -8.06 -1.85
C LEU A 4 -0.33 -8.03 -0.37
N ALA A 5 0.47 -7.04 0.03
CA ALA A 5 0.66 -6.71 1.42
C ALA A 5 -0.43 -5.72 1.83
N TRP A 6 -1.08 -5.95 2.96
CA TRP A 6 -2.04 -5.01 3.50
C TRP A 6 -1.92 -4.88 5.00
N ARG A 7 -2.26 -3.69 5.51
CA ARG A 7 -2.33 -3.42 6.95
C ARG A 7 -3.42 -2.42 7.27
N ALA A 8 -3.95 -2.50 8.50
CA ALA A 8 -4.76 -1.44 9.04
C ALA A 8 -3.90 -0.20 9.34
N ALA A 9 -4.51 0.97 9.21
CA ALA A 9 -3.96 2.26 9.60
C ALA A 9 -5.05 3.08 10.28
N ASN A 10 -4.65 3.97 11.18
CA ASN A 10 -5.57 4.93 11.79
C ASN A 10 -5.67 6.22 10.97
N ARG A 11 -6.62 7.09 11.35
CA ARG A 11 -6.82 8.40 10.72
C ARG A 11 -5.56 9.24 10.61
N ARG A 12 -4.70 9.25 11.64
CA ARG A 12 -3.49 10.08 11.67
C ARG A 12 -2.46 9.55 10.66
N GLU A 13 -2.23 8.24 10.64
CA GLU A 13 -1.36 7.59 9.65
C GLU A 13 -1.85 7.84 8.22
N LEU A 14 -3.17 7.73 7.98
CA LEU A 14 -3.75 8.04 6.67
C LEU A 14 -3.52 9.51 6.30
N ALA A 15 -3.76 10.45 7.21
CA ALA A 15 -3.59 11.88 6.94
C ALA A 15 -2.12 12.22 6.61
N THR A 16 -1.17 11.66 7.36
CA THR A 16 0.26 11.79 7.06
C THR A 16 0.57 11.23 5.68
N LEU A 17 0.09 10.03 5.37
CA LEU A 17 0.31 9.42 4.05
C LEU A 17 -0.25 10.25 2.90
N LEU A 18 -1.46 10.80 3.05
CA LEU A 18 -2.08 11.66 2.04
C LEU A 18 -1.36 13.01 1.86
N THR A 19 -0.59 13.43 2.87
CA THR A 19 0.22 14.66 2.80
C THR A 19 1.54 14.40 2.10
N ASP A 20 2.17 13.25 2.39
CA ASP A 20 3.53 12.94 1.93
C ASP A 20 3.56 12.27 0.54
N ALA A 21 2.52 11.52 0.18
CA ALA A 21 2.46 10.80 -1.08
C ALA A 21 1.82 11.62 -2.21
N ARG A 22 2.21 11.33 -3.46
CA ARG A 22 1.52 11.91 -4.61
C ARG A 22 0.19 11.21 -4.83
N GLN A 23 -0.91 11.93 -4.65
CA GLN A 23 -2.23 11.43 -5.01
C GLN A 23 -2.40 11.40 -6.53
N VAL A 24 -2.74 10.22 -7.06
CA VAL A 24 -3.04 9.98 -8.47
C VAL A 24 -4.53 10.15 -8.73
N SER A 25 -5.36 9.55 -7.87
CA SER A 25 -6.82 9.67 -7.95
C SER A 25 -7.48 9.39 -6.61
N SER A 26 -8.74 9.78 -6.48
CA SER A 26 -9.61 9.43 -5.36
C SER A 26 -11.00 9.11 -5.87
N GLN A 27 -11.64 8.10 -5.28
CA GLN A 27 -13.00 7.69 -5.64
C GLN A 27 -13.76 7.23 -4.40
N ALA A 28 -15.04 7.59 -4.33
CA ALA A 28 -15.96 7.01 -3.35
C ALA A 28 -16.47 5.63 -3.83
N VAL A 29 -16.42 4.63 -2.96
CA VAL A 29 -16.91 3.27 -3.21
C VAL A 29 -17.76 2.85 -2.01
N GLY A 30 -19.09 2.92 -2.17
CA GLY A 30 -20.01 2.78 -1.04
C GLY A 30 -19.76 3.89 -0.01
N GLU A 31 -19.57 3.52 1.26
CA GLU A 31 -19.24 4.44 2.35
C GLU A 31 -17.74 4.66 2.54
N ALA A 32 -16.89 4.03 1.73
CA ALA A 32 -15.45 4.15 1.78
C ALA A 32 -14.93 5.12 0.72
N THR A 33 -13.74 5.69 0.97
CA THR A 33 -13.00 6.47 -0.03
C THR A 33 -11.70 5.76 -0.34
N VAL A 34 -11.50 5.44 -1.62
CA VAL A 34 -10.24 4.84 -2.11
C VAL A 34 -9.38 5.94 -2.69
N TYR A 35 -8.16 6.05 -2.19
CA TYR A 35 -7.11 6.90 -2.71
C TYR A 35 -6.06 6.04 -3.40
N ARG A 36 -5.72 6.41 -4.63
CA ARG A 36 -4.59 5.83 -5.35
C ARG A 36 -3.42 6.77 -5.23
N LEU A 37 -2.34 6.27 -4.64
CA LEU A 37 -1.16 7.04 -4.29
C LEU A 37 0.07 6.44 -4.95
N THR A 38 1.06 7.28 -5.23
CA THR A 38 2.41 6.85 -5.60
C THR A 38 3.37 7.38 -4.55
N GLY A 39 4.06 6.45 -3.86
CA GLY A 39 5.13 6.74 -2.90
C GLY A 39 6.48 6.21 -3.39
N GLU A 40 7.51 6.32 -2.55
CA GLU A 40 8.86 5.85 -2.89
C GLU A 40 8.92 4.35 -3.19
N GLN A 41 8.07 3.55 -2.55
CA GLN A 41 8.01 2.09 -2.73
C GLN A 41 7.11 1.65 -3.89
N GLY A 42 6.53 2.61 -4.63
CA GLY A 42 5.68 2.36 -5.78
C GLY A 42 4.21 2.71 -5.53
N GLU A 43 3.32 1.92 -6.11
CA GLU A 43 1.88 2.16 -6.09
C GLU A 43 1.26 1.64 -4.78
N LEU A 44 0.43 2.48 -4.18
CA LEU A 44 -0.25 2.24 -2.91
C LEU A 44 -1.73 2.60 -3.04
N LEU A 45 -2.60 1.76 -2.51
CA LEU A 45 -4.01 2.07 -2.33
C LEU A 45 -4.29 2.31 -0.85
N ALA A 46 -4.88 3.45 -0.53
CA ALA A 46 -5.37 3.75 0.82
C ALA A 46 -6.90 3.78 0.80
N ILE A 47 -7.54 2.94 1.60
CA ILE A 47 -8.99 2.82 1.69
C ILE A 47 -9.42 3.39 3.03
N ALA A 48 -9.99 4.59 3.03
CA ALA A 48 -10.59 5.18 4.22
C ALA A 48 -11.96 4.54 4.48
N LEU A 49 -12.14 3.99 5.67
CA LEU A 49 -13.37 3.34 6.12
C LEU A 49 -14.22 4.29 6.96
N PRO A 50 -15.54 4.08 7.02
CA PRO A 50 -16.40 4.68 8.03
C PRO A 50 -15.84 4.41 9.44
N GLY A 51 -15.84 5.42 10.30
CA GLY A 51 -15.28 5.29 11.65
C GLY A 51 -13.80 5.71 11.79
N GLY A 52 -13.17 6.21 10.72
CA GLY A 52 -11.86 6.85 10.78
C GLY A 52 -10.67 5.88 10.80
N GLN A 53 -10.91 4.61 10.49
CA GLN A 53 -9.87 3.65 10.18
C GLN A 53 -9.56 3.67 8.67
N ALA A 54 -8.43 3.09 8.31
CA ALA A 54 -8.03 2.92 6.93
C ALA A 54 -7.38 1.55 6.72
N VAL A 55 -7.39 1.06 5.49
CA VAL A 55 -6.61 -0.08 5.04
C VAL A 55 -5.63 0.39 3.98
N LEU A 56 -4.36 0.08 4.16
CA LEU A 56 -3.31 0.36 3.19
C LEU A 56 -2.97 -0.93 2.47
N VAL A 57 -2.94 -0.90 1.14
CA VAL A 57 -2.66 -2.05 0.27
C VAL A 57 -1.53 -1.69 -0.69
N GLU A 58 -0.46 -2.47 -0.62
CA GLU A 58 0.73 -2.33 -1.45
C GLU A 58 0.97 -3.63 -2.21
N VAL A 59 1.56 -3.52 -3.39
CA VAL A 59 2.11 -4.71 -4.06
C VAL A 59 3.33 -5.14 -3.27
N ALA A 60 3.31 -6.33 -2.67
CA ALA A 60 4.43 -6.81 -1.88
C ALA A 60 5.69 -6.83 -2.78
N PRO A 61 6.81 -6.25 -2.33
CA PRO A 61 8.07 -6.40 -3.06
C PRO A 61 8.38 -7.90 -3.14
N SER A 62 8.49 -8.40 -4.37
CA SER A 62 8.78 -9.82 -4.62
C SER A 62 10.02 -10.20 -3.82
N PRO A 63 9.97 -11.26 -2.98
CA PRO A 63 11.13 -11.63 -2.18
C PRO A 63 12.29 -11.91 -3.13
N ALA A 64 13.38 -11.15 -2.97
CA ALA A 64 14.57 -11.31 -3.80
C ALA A 64 15.00 -12.79 -3.74
N VAL A 65 14.93 -13.47 -4.88
CA VAL A 65 15.32 -14.88 -4.98
C VAL A 65 16.78 -14.99 -4.54
N LYS A 66 17.02 -15.52 -3.34
CA LYS A 66 18.36 -15.89 -2.89
C LYS A 66 18.88 -16.97 -3.83
N ARG A 67 19.60 -16.55 -4.87
CA ARG A 67 20.31 -17.44 -5.78
C ARG A 67 21.37 -18.16 -4.95
N ARG A 68 21.07 -19.39 -4.48
CA ARG A 68 22.06 -20.27 -3.86
C ARG A 68 23.16 -20.46 -4.89
N ARG A 69 24.31 -19.81 -4.71
CA ARG A 69 25.55 -20.22 -5.38
C ARG A 69 25.80 -21.65 -4.93
N ARG A 70 25.62 -22.62 -5.83
CA ARG A 70 26.30 -23.90 -5.69
C ARG A 70 27.78 -23.54 -5.63
N ALA A 71 28.39 -23.75 -4.47
CA ALA A 71 29.81 -23.98 -4.42
C ALA A 71 30.00 -25.34 -5.09
N ASP A 72 30.41 -25.34 -6.36
CA ASP A 72 31.00 -26.54 -6.95
C ASP A 72 32.37 -26.70 -6.27
N ALA A 73 32.49 -27.84 -5.60
CA ALA A 73 33.72 -28.39 -5.05
C ALA A 73 34.39 -29.29 -6.10
#